data_AF-A0A9W9EFK8-F1
#
_entry.id   AF-A0A9W9EFK8-F1
#
_cell.length_a   1.000
_cell.length_b   1.000
_cell.length_c   1.000
_cell.angle_alpha   90.00
_cell.angle_beta   90.00
_cell.angle_gamma   90.00
#
_symmetry.space_group_name_H-M   'P 1'
#
loop_
_entity.id
_entity.type
_entity.pdbx_description
1 polymer ?
#
loop_
_entity_poly.entity_id
_entity_poly.type
_entity_poly.pdbx_seq_one_letter_code
_entity_poly.pdbx_strand_id
1 'polypeptide(L)'
;MSAYSATYFENQAQLTAWTDELEFLGYILCELIDREAFNRRGYQYHQAADLPTIVEILRLQLKRPNGCFSEMMSDGELKTFGQLLLKSKQIRNLMAHHLTRDHTRLNQLAQTKDTLSETLEATIRRAALHRGIHQIAWSPYYHVCKAYMQARGPLTVMIPLNEERLLSFRDRILHDPDLEQERVFRRRLKRKATEESRRKQKEDFETALVRKQQRKERDIAMRAKHQSEKLDKINQRFIKSQELGYSRLNKIQTWMKEEQRLYHRQRAEILQDGFAYPTGNEKLLTITVLAISSPLWLTIILIFNICQKIRGYYHHL
;
A
#
# COMPACT_ATOMS: atom_id res chain seq x y z
N MET A 1 21.66 -18.06 -14.16
CA MET A 1 20.59 -17.26 -13.50
C MET A 1 20.13 -17.85 -12.15
N SER A 2 20.89 -18.75 -11.50
CA SER A 2 20.47 -19.46 -10.26
C SER A 2 21.02 -18.88 -8.94
N ALA A 3 22.11 -18.13 -8.96
CA ALA A 3 22.73 -17.59 -7.74
C ALA A 3 21.89 -16.48 -7.08
N TYR A 4 21.27 -15.61 -7.89
CA TYR A 4 20.46 -14.49 -7.40
C TYR A 4 19.17 -14.91 -6.66
N SER A 5 18.59 -16.05 -7.02
CA SER A 5 17.40 -16.58 -6.33
C SER A 5 17.74 -17.21 -4.99
N ALA A 6 18.87 -17.93 -4.90
CA ALA A 6 19.30 -18.59 -3.66
C ALA A 6 19.60 -17.56 -2.56
N THR A 7 20.42 -16.56 -2.86
CA THR A 7 20.77 -15.48 -1.91
C THR A 7 19.54 -14.67 -1.48
N TYR A 8 18.56 -14.49 -2.38
CA TYR A 8 17.29 -13.85 -2.04
C TYR A 8 16.49 -14.66 -1.01
N PHE A 9 16.33 -15.97 -1.21
CA PHE A 9 15.59 -16.82 -0.28
C PHE A 9 16.30 -16.94 1.07
N GLU A 10 17.63 -17.03 1.08
CA GLU A 10 18.44 -17.05 2.30
C GLU A 10 18.28 -15.76 3.11
N ASN A 11 18.43 -14.60 2.46
CA ASN A 11 18.24 -13.30 3.12
C ASN A 11 16.81 -13.16 3.68
N GLN A 12 15.81 -13.62 2.93
CA GLN A 12 14.42 -13.56 3.36
C GLN A 12 14.15 -14.49 4.55
N ALA A 13 14.68 -15.72 4.52
CA ALA A 13 14.55 -16.68 5.61
C ALA A 13 15.20 -16.12 6.89
N GLN A 14 16.37 -15.52 6.76
CA GLN A 14 17.09 -14.89 7.86
C GLN A 14 16.31 -13.70 8.47
N LEU A 15 15.78 -12.80 7.65
CA LEU A 15 14.96 -11.67 8.12
C LEU A 15 13.66 -12.13 8.80
N THR A 16 13.08 -13.23 8.32
CA THR A 16 11.90 -13.84 8.94
C THR A 16 12.26 -14.40 10.32
N ALA A 17 13.34 -15.19 10.41
CA ALA A 17 13.82 -15.74 11.67
C ALA A 17 14.14 -14.63 12.70
N TRP A 18 14.84 -13.57 12.28
CA TRP A 18 15.12 -12.41 13.14
C TRP A 18 13.85 -11.73 13.63
N THR A 19 12.83 -11.61 12.78
CA THR A 19 11.55 -11.02 13.18
C THR A 19 10.87 -11.90 14.23
N ASP A 20 10.80 -13.21 14.01
CA ASP A 20 10.18 -14.15 14.94
C ASP A 20 10.89 -14.20 16.30
N GLU A 21 12.23 -14.10 16.32
CA GLU A 21 13.03 -14.03 17.56
C GLU A 21 12.74 -12.74 18.35
N LEU A 22 12.68 -11.60 17.67
CA LEU A 22 12.37 -10.31 18.29
C LEU A 22 10.91 -10.26 18.80
N GLU A 23 9.98 -10.87 18.08
CA GLU A 23 8.59 -11.00 18.51
C GLU A 23 8.48 -11.88 19.75
N PHE A 24 9.21 -13.00 19.80
CA PHE A 24 9.27 -13.87 20.96
C PHE A 24 9.77 -13.14 22.22
N LEU A 25 10.91 -12.43 22.12
CA LEU A 25 11.44 -11.67 23.25
C LEU A 25 10.50 -10.51 23.63
N GLY A 26 10.01 -9.79 22.63
CA GLY A 26 9.09 -8.68 22.84
C GLY A 26 7.79 -9.08 23.52
N TYR A 27 7.26 -10.26 23.20
CA TYR A 27 6.11 -10.87 23.87
C TYR A 27 6.38 -11.06 25.36
N ILE A 28 7.47 -11.74 25.71
CA ILE A 28 7.83 -12.03 27.11
C ILE A 28 7.94 -10.72 27.90
N LEU A 29 8.61 -9.71 27.32
CA LEU A 29 8.75 -8.42 27.97
C LEU A 29 7.41 -7.72 28.18
N CYS A 30 6.52 -7.75 27.18
CA CYS A 30 5.18 -7.17 27.29
C CYS A 30 4.34 -7.85 28.37
N GLU A 31 4.38 -9.19 28.47
CA GLU A 31 3.72 -9.94 29.55
C GLU A 31 4.22 -9.55 30.94
N LEU A 32 5.53 -9.28 31.06
CA LEU A 32 6.11 -8.85 32.32
C LEU A 32 5.68 -7.45 32.72
N ILE A 33 5.65 -6.49 31.79
CA ILE A 33 5.44 -5.07 32.12
C ILE A 33 3.97 -4.65 32.09
N ASP A 34 3.15 -5.19 31.18
CA ASP A 34 1.75 -4.83 30.95
C ASP A 34 0.97 -6.02 30.37
N ARG A 35 0.68 -7.00 31.23
CA ARG A 35 -0.08 -8.22 30.91
C ARG A 35 -1.46 -7.95 30.29
N GLU A 36 -2.05 -6.79 30.55
CA GLU A 36 -3.34 -6.42 29.98
C GLU A 36 -3.24 -5.72 28.63
N ALA A 37 -2.04 -5.28 28.20
CA ALA A 37 -1.86 -4.55 26.95
C ALA A 37 -2.32 -5.37 25.74
N PHE A 38 -2.00 -6.66 25.71
CA PHE A 38 -2.42 -7.55 24.64
C PHE A 38 -3.91 -7.87 24.69
N ASN A 39 -4.45 -8.14 25.89
CA ASN A 39 -5.88 -8.40 26.09
C ASN A 39 -6.75 -7.21 25.65
N ARG A 40 -6.36 -5.98 25.99
CA ARG A 40 -7.05 -4.74 25.56
C ARG A 40 -7.06 -4.55 24.05
N ARG A 41 -6.07 -5.10 23.34
CA ARG A 41 -5.98 -5.09 21.88
C ARG A 41 -6.61 -6.34 21.21
N GLY A 42 -7.25 -7.21 21.98
CA GLY A 42 -7.98 -8.38 21.49
C GLY A 42 -7.14 -9.64 21.28
N TYR A 43 -5.90 -9.67 21.75
CA TYR A 43 -5.02 -10.84 21.64
C TYR A 43 -5.24 -11.78 22.84
N GLN A 44 -6.26 -12.65 22.77
CA GLN A 44 -6.65 -13.57 23.87
C GLN A 44 -5.69 -14.76 24.06
N TYR A 45 -4.97 -15.13 23.00
CA TYR A 45 -3.89 -16.11 23.02
C TYR A 45 -2.76 -15.47 22.22
N HIS A 46 -1.64 -15.17 22.88
CA HIS A 46 -0.59 -14.24 22.46
C HIS A 46 0.27 -14.67 21.25
N GLN A 47 -0.29 -15.51 20.37
CA GLN A 47 0.34 -16.11 19.18
C GLN A 47 0.28 -15.21 17.93
N ALA A 48 0.10 -13.90 18.04
CA ALA A 48 -0.07 -13.02 16.88
C ALA A 48 0.35 -11.56 17.11
N ALA A 49 1.07 -11.26 18.20
CA ALA A 49 1.57 -9.92 18.43
C ALA A 49 2.75 -9.67 17.49
N ASP A 50 2.47 -9.04 16.36
CA ASP A 50 3.50 -8.69 15.41
C ASP A 50 4.48 -7.67 16.02
N LEU A 51 5.71 -7.65 15.51
CA LEU A 51 6.74 -6.74 16.00
C LEU A 51 6.28 -5.27 16.06
N PRO A 52 5.50 -4.73 15.10
CA PRO A 52 4.89 -3.40 15.21
C PRO A 52 4.03 -3.20 16.46
N THR A 53 3.13 -4.14 16.77
CA THR A 53 2.26 -4.06 17.95
C THR A 53 3.06 -4.06 19.24
N ILE A 54 4.07 -4.94 19.32
CA ILE A 54 5.00 -5.03 20.45
C ILE A 54 5.73 -3.70 20.63
N VAL A 55 6.32 -3.16 19.56
CA VAL A 55 7.04 -1.88 19.61
C VAL A 55 6.12 -0.76 20.07
N GLU A 56 4.85 -0.74 19.64
CA GLU A 56 3.90 0.28 20.08
C GLU A 56 3.60 0.18 21.58
N ILE A 57 3.33 -1.02 22.10
CA ILE A 57 3.10 -1.26 23.53
C ILE A 57 4.31 -0.82 24.34
N LEU A 58 5.51 -1.27 23.97
CA LEU A 58 6.75 -0.93 24.67
C LEU A 58 7.02 0.58 24.66
N ARG A 59 6.77 1.26 23.53
CA ARG A 59 6.93 2.72 23.44
C ARG A 59 5.95 3.50 24.31
N LEU A 60 4.73 3.02 24.48
CA LEU A 60 3.78 3.63 25.40
C LEU A 60 4.27 3.49 26.84
N GLN A 61 4.82 2.34 27.22
CA GLN A 61 5.39 2.15 28.56
C GLN A 61 6.64 3.01 28.79
N LEU A 62 7.51 3.17 27.79
CA LEU A 62 8.70 4.02 27.88
C LEU A 62 8.40 5.50 28.14
N LYS A 63 7.19 5.96 27.82
CA LYS A 63 6.76 7.35 28.04
C LYS A 63 6.08 7.58 29.38
N ARG A 64 5.78 6.52 30.15
CA ARG A 64 5.10 6.66 31.43
C ARG A 64 6.10 7.18 32.47
N PRO A 65 5.87 8.35 33.08
CA PRO A 65 6.68 8.78 34.21
C PRO A 65 6.48 7.78 35.36
N ASN A 66 7.57 7.29 35.94
CA ASN A 66 7.56 6.24 36.98
C ASN A 66 6.93 4.91 36.52
N GLY A 67 7.05 4.58 35.22
CA GLY A 67 6.66 3.27 34.70
C GLY A 67 7.68 2.18 35.07
N CYS A 68 7.34 0.92 34.78
CA CYS A 68 8.20 -0.23 35.07
C CYS A 68 9.62 -0.05 34.48
N PHE A 69 9.74 0.52 33.28
CA PHE A 69 11.05 0.75 32.68
C PHE A 69 11.92 1.77 33.41
N SER A 70 11.36 2.86 33.94
CA SER A 70 12.13 3.85 34.70
C SER A 70 12.65 3.32 36.04
N GLU A 71 12.06 2.24 36.56
CA GLU A 71 12.56 1.56 37.77
C GLU A 71 13.70 0.59 37.46
N MET A 72 13.87 0.19 36.19
CA MET A 72 14.81 -0.87 35.76
C MET A 72 15.98 -0.37 34.91
N MET A 73 15.89 0.87 34.42
CA MET A 73 16.81 1.47 33.47
C MET A 73 17.05 2.94 33.80
N SER A 74 18.28 3.38 33.63
CA SER A 74 18.64 4.80 33.60
C SER A 74 18.04 5.52 32.38
N ASP A 75 17.95 6.85 32.44
CA ASP A 75 17.45 7.67 31.32
C ASP A 75 18.22 7.45 30.01
N GLY A 76 19.53 7.22 30.11
CA GLY A 76 20.39 6.88 28.97
C GLY A 76 20.04 5.52 28.36
N GLU A 77 19.82 4.51 29.18
CA GLU A 77 19.36 3.18 28.75
C GLU A 77 17.97 3.25 28.12
N LEU A 78 17.02 3.98 28.71
CA LEU A 78 15.66 4.17 28.18
C LEU A 78 15.69 4.79 26.78
N LYS A 79 16.49 5.84 26.60
CA LYS A 79 16.66 6.52 25.30
C LYS A 79 17.25 5.57 24.26
N THR A 80 18.26 4.81 24.65
CA THR A 80 18.94 3.85 23.77
C THR A 80 17.99 2.71 23.37
N PHE A 81 17.28 2.14 24.33
CA PHE A 81 16.29 1.10 24.08
C PHE A 81 15.16 1.59 23.17
N GLY A 82 14.65 2.80 23.39
CA GLY A 82 13.67 3.43 22.50
C GLY A 82 14.16 3.60 21.06
N GLN A 83 15.44 3.92 20.86
CA GLN A 83 16.05 3.98 19.53
C GLN A 83 16.19 2.60 18.88
N LEU A 84 16.58 1.58 19.65
CA LEU A 84 16.69 0.19 19.15
C LEU A 84 15.32 -0.36 18.72
N LEU A 85 14.26 -0.11 19.50
CA LEU A 85 12.89 -0.47 19.14
C LEU A 85 12.41 0.23 17.86
N LEU A 86 12.86 1.45 17.59
CA LEU A 86 12.56 2.11 16.31
C LEU A 86 13.28 1.46 15.14
N LYS A 87 14.54 1.05 15.33
CA LYS A 87 15.33 0.38 14.30
C LYS A 87 14.80 -1.02 14.00
N SER A 88 14.20 -1.73 14.97
CA SER A 88 13.59 -3.06 14.73
C SER A 88 12.48 -3.02 13.67
N LYS A 89 11.76 -1.90 13.54
CA LYS A 89 10.77 -1.69 12.47
C LYS A 89 11.39 -1.78 11.08
N GLN A 90 12.67 -1.42 10.93
CA GLN A 90 13.37 -1.52 9.64
C GLN A 90 13.57 -2.99 9.24
N ILE A 91 13.89 -3.87 10.19
CA ILE A 91 14.01 -5.33 9.96
C ILE A 91 12.68 -5.87 9.44
N ARG A 92 11.57 -5.61 10.16
CA ARG A 92 10.23 -6.05 9.74
C ARG A 92 9.80 -5.46 8.40
N ASN A 93 10.04 -4.18 8.15
CA ASN A 93 9.66 -3.56 6.88
C ASN A 93 10.42 -4.18 5.71
N LEU A 94 11.71 -4.48 5.87
CA LEU A 94 12.49 -5.14 4.82
C LEU A 94 12.03 -6.58 4.60
N MET A 95 11.70 -7.31 5.67
CA MET A 95 11.08 -8.62 5.60
C MET A 95 9.74 -8.56 4.82
N ALA A 96 8.89 -7.57 5.10
CA ALA A 96 7.56 -7.47 4.50
C ALA A 96 7.57 -7.01 3.03
N HIS A 97 8.56 -6.21 2.63
CA HIS A 97 8.65 -5.66 1.28
C HIS A 97 9.62 -6.42 0.36
N HIS A 98 10.33 -7.44 0.87
CA HIS A 98 11.26 -8.28 0.09
C HIS A 98 12.36 -7.46 -0.63
N LEU A 99 12.87 -6.40 0.03
CA LEU A 99 13.72 -5.38 -0.61
C LEU A 99 15.25 -5.59 -0.46
N THR A 100 15.69 -6.68 0.16
CA THR A 100 17.09 -6.79 0.63
C THR A 100 18.01 -7.39 -0.43
N ARG A 101 18.82 -6.56 -1.09
CA ARG A 101 19.87 -6.96 -2.05
C ARG A 101 21.30 -6.57 -1.64
N ASP A 102 21.46 -5.85 -0.54
CA ASP A 102 22.73 -5.26 -0.10
C ASP A 102 23.25 -5.93 1.18
N HIS A 103 24.39 -6.62 1.08
CA HIS A 103 25.05 -7.30 2.20
C HIS A 103 25.49 -6.34 3.32
N THR A 104 25.92 -5.13 2.97
CA THR A 104 26.35 -4.12 3.95
C THR A 104 25.20 -3.74 4.87
N ARG A 105 24.03 -3.54 4.26
CA ARG A 105 22.79 -3.24 4.98
C ARG A 105 22.31 -4.43 5.81
N LEU A 106 22.45 -5.66 5.29
CA LEU A 106 22.12 -6.89 6.04
C LEU A 106 22.98 -7.01 7.30
N ASN A 107 24.28 -6.74 7.22
CA ASN A 107 25.19 -6.78 8.37
C ASN A 107 24.83 -5.73 9.44
N GLN A 108 24.48 -4.51 9.04
CA GLN A 108 24.02 -3.48 9.97
C GLN A 108 22.72 -3.89 10.69
N LEU A 109 21.82 -4.58 9.99
CA LEU A 109 20.59 -5.11 10.56
C LEU A 109 20.85 -6.28 11.50
N ALA A 110 21.81 -7.16 11.18
CA ALA A 110 22.25 -8.23 12.07
C ALA A 110 22.76 -7.67 13.40
N GLN A 111 23.66 -6.68 13.34
CA GLN A 111 24.16 -5.99 14.54
C GLN A 111 23.03 -5.36 15.34
N THR A 112 22.11 -4.67 14.66
CA THR A 112 20.93 -4.06 15.32
C THR A 112 20.06 -5.12 16.00
N LYS A 113 19.83 -6.26 15.33
CA LYS A 113 19.06 -7.37 15.85
C LYS A 113 19.72 -7.96 17.09
N ASP A 114 21.02 -8.19 17.06
CA ASP A 114 21.75 -8.82 18.17
C ASP A 114 21.77 -7.90 19.39
N THR A 115 22.13 -6.62 19.21
CA THR A 115 22.08 -5.63 20.29
C THR A 115 20.69 -5.49 20.89
N LEU A 116 19.64 -5.48 20.05
CA LEU A 116 18.26 -5.42 20.54
C LEU A 116 17.86 -6.70 21.28
N SER A 117 18.28 -7.88 20.80
CA SER A 117 17.98 -9.16 21.45
C SER A 117 18.62 -9.23 22.84
N GLU A 118 19.90 -8.84 22.95
CA GLU A 118 20.61 -8.76 24.22
C GLU A 118 19.96 -7.76 25.18
N THR A 119 19.59 -6.58 24.67
CA THR A 119 18.91 -5.56 25.47
C THR A 119 17.55 -6.06 25.96
N LEU A 120 16.75 -6.68 25.09
CA LEU A 120 15.46 -7.25 25.46
C LEU A 120 15.63 -8.34 26.51
N GLU A 121 16.57 -9.28 26.32
CA GLU A 121 16.80 -10.37 27.26
C GLU A 121 17.26 -9.85 28.64
N ALA A 122 18.20 -8.90 28.69
CA ALA A 122 18.63 -8.28 29.93
C ALA A 122 17.46 -7.57 30.64
N THR A 123 16.61 -6.87 29.87
CA THR A 123 15.44 -6.18 30.40
C THR A 123 14.39 -7.14 30.93
N ILE A 124 14.16 -8.25 30.23
CA ILE A 124 13.26 -9.33 30.67
C ILE A 124 13.74 -9.90 31.99
N ARG A 125 15.03 -10.19 32.14
CA ARG A 125 15.60 -10.71 33.39
C ARG A 125 15.43 -9.71 34.55
N ARG A 126 15.72 -8.42 34.32
CA ARG A 126 15.50 -7.37 35.32
C ARG A 126 14.02 -7.25 35.72
N ALA A 127 13.11 -7.27 34.74
CA ALA A 127 11.67 -7.18 34.97
C ALA A 127 11.11 -8.41 35.71
N ALA A 128 11.57 -9.60 35.33
CA ALA A 128 11.22 -10.86 35.97
C ALA A 128 11.66 -10.87 37.44
N LEU A 129 12.90 -10.47 37.71
CA LEU A 129 13.45 -10.36 39.06
C LEU A 129 12.67 -9.34 39.91
N HIS A 130 12.47 -8.13 39.37
CA HIS A 130 11.76 -7.05 40.06
C HIS A 130 10.33 -7.45 40.44
N ARG A 131 9.63 -8.21 39.58
CA ARG A 131 8.25 -8.66 39.82
C ARG A 131 8.14 -10.02 40.50
N GLY A 132 9.26 -10.70 40.80
CA GLY A 132 9.24 -12.05 41.36
C GLY A 132 8.61 -13.10 40.43
N ILE A 133 8.68 -12.91 39.11
CA ILE A 133 8.13 -13.84 38.12
C ILE A 133 9.25 -14.73 37.61
N HIS A 134 9.09 -16.04 37.76
CA HIS A 134 10.13 -17.01 37.36
C HIS A 134 9.86 -17.69 36.01
N GLN A 135 8.60 -17.68 35.56
CA GLN A 135 8.18 -18.37 34.34
C GLN A 135 7.01 -17.67 33.66
N ILE A 136 6.97 -17.74 32.33
CA ILE A 136 5.88 -17.22 31.49
C ILE A 136 5.35 -18.31 30.58
N ALA A 137 4.04 -18.36 30.40
CA ALA A 137 3.42 -19.26 29.44
C ALA A 137 3.60 -18.71 28.02
N TRP A 138 4.02 -19.55 27.08
CA TRP A 138 4.17 -19.22 25.67
C TRP A 138 3.62 -20.35 24.82
N SER A 139 3.11 -20.01 23.63
CA SER A 139 2.62 -20.98 22.68
C SER A 139 3.26 -20.67 21.32
N PRO A 140 4.03 -21.58 20.72
CA PRO A 140 4.63 -21.37 19.41
C PRO A 140 3.56 -21.32 18.31
N TYR A 141 3.84 -20.65 17.19
CA TYR A 141 2.87 -20.43 16.12
C TYR A 141 2.27 -21.74 15.56
N TYR A 142 0.98 -21.71 15.24
CA TYR A 142 0.23 -22.87 14.71
C TYR A 142 0.88 -23.51 13.47
N HIS A 143 1.51 -22.72 12.60
CA HIS A 143 2.15 -23.26 11.40
C HIS A 143 3.43 -24.04 11.71
N VAL A 144 4.11 -23.73 12.81
CA VAL A 144 5.34 -24.42 13.26
C VAL A 144 5.00 -25.74 13.96
N CYS A 145 3.92 -25.76 14.74
CA CYS A 145 3.51 -26.95 15.51
C CYS A 145 2.22 -27.60 14.98
N LYS A 146 1.93 -27.46 13.68
CA LYS A 146 0.64 -27.84 13.08
C LYS A 146 0.29 -29.32 13.34
N ALA A 147 1.23 -30.22 13.10
CA ALA A 147 1.05 -31.66 13.31
C ALA A 147 0.78 -31.99 14.79
N TYR A 148 1.52 -31.36 15.70
CA TYR A 148 1.32 -31.51 17.14
C TYR A 148 -0.06 -31.00 17.58
N MET A 149 -0.44 -29.79 17.15
CA MET A 149 -1.71 -29.16 17.56
C MET A 149 -2.93 -29.92 17.03
N GLN A 150 -2.83 -30.54 15.86
CA GLN A 150 -3.87 -31.40 15.30
C GLN A 150 -4.05 -32.69 16.10
N ALA A 151 -2.97 -33.25 16.66
CA ALA A 151 -3.02 -34.50 17.40
C ALA A 151 -3.34 -34.32 18.90
N ARG A 152 -2.90 -33.22 19.53
CA ARG A 152 -2.88 -33.07 21.00
C ARG A 152 -3.47 -31.76 21.54
N GLY A 153 -3.93 -30.85 20.68
CA GLY A 153 -4.44 -29.54 21.07
C GLY A 153 -3.35 -28.48 21.23
N PRO A 154 -3.67 -27.26 21.71
CA PRO A 154 -2.73 -26.14 21.73
C PRO A 154 -1.53 -26.40 22.66
N LEU A 155 -0.32 -26.31 22.10
CA LEU A 155 0.93 -26.45 22.83
C LEU A 155 1.19 -25.20 23.67
N THR A 156 1.21 -25.33 24.99
CA THR A 156 1.60 -24.25 25.90
C THR A 156 2.83 -24.69 26.66
N VAL A 157 3.91 -23.91 26.55
CA VAL A 157 5.22 -24.15 27.15
C VAL A 157 5.46 -23.11 28.23
N MET A 158 5.98 -23.54 29.38
CA MET A 158 6.44 -22.60 30.41
C MET A 158 7.90 -22.24 30.14
N ILE A 159 8.17 -20.97 29.87
CA ILE A 159 9.51 -20.44 29.64
C ILE A 159 10.12 -20.08 31.00
N PRO A 160 11.23 -20.70 31.42
CA PRO A 160 11.99 -20.27 32.58
C PRO A 160 12.75 -18.98 32.25
N LEU A 161 12.60 -17.94 33.08
CA LEU A 161 13.19 -16.62 32.82
C LEU A 161 14.63 -16.48 33.37
N ASN A 162 15.07 -17.40 34.23
CA ASN A 162 16.30 -17.28 35.01
C ASN A 162 17.38 -18.33 34.69
N GLU A 163 17.08 -19.35 33.88
CA GLU A 163 17.96 -20.53 33.75
C GLU A 163 18.90 -20.43 32.55
N GLU A 164 18.35 -20.25 31.35
CA GLU A 164 19.13 -20.25 30.10
C GLU A 164 18.80 -19.04 29.23
N ARG A 165 19.54 -18.87 28.11
CA ARG A 165 19.24 -17.83 27.12
C ARG A 165 17.89 -18.08 26.47
N LEU A 166 17.05 -17.05 26.40
CA LEU A 166 15.66 -17.19 25.97
C LEU A 166 15.56 -17.64 24.51
N LEU A 167 16.42 -17.13 23.63
CA LEU A 167 16.46 -17.56 22.24
C LEU A 167 16.93 -19.02 22.10
N SER A 168 17.90 -19.46 22.90
CA SER A 168 18.31 -20.87 22.93
C SER A 168 17.19 -21.79 23.42
N PHE A 169 16.42 -21.36 24.43
CA PHE A 169 15.21 -22.07 24.88
C PHE A 169 14.20 -22.19 23.73
N ARG A 170 13.91 -21.08 23.05
CA ARG A 170 13.00 -21.03 21.91
C ARG A 170 13.45 -21.99 20.83
N ASP A 171 14.71 -21.91 20.40
CA ASP A 171 15.21 -22.71 19.29
C ASP A 171 15.17 -24.20 19.62
N ARG A 172 15.48 -24.60 20.86
CA ARG A 172 15.29 -25.98 21.31
C ARG A 172 13.83 -26.41 21.21
N ILE A 173 12.87 -25.61 21.68
CA ILE A 173 11.44 -25.93 21.58
C ILE A 173 10.96 -26.01 20.12
N LEU A 174 11.53 -25.21 19.22
CA LEU A 174 11.13 -25.17 17.81
C LEU A 174 11.82 -26.24 16.95
N HIS A 175 13.06 -26.64 17.29
CA HIS A 175 13.86 -27.61 16.52
C HIS A 175 13.79 -29.03 17.06
N ASP A 176 13.30 -29.25 18.27
CA ASP A 176 13.17 -30.59 18.80
C ASP A 176 11.94 -31.28 18.18
N PRO A 177 12.11 -32.28 17.29
CA PRO A 177 11.00 -33.06 16.77
C PRO A 177 10.31 -33.90 17.86
N ASP A 178 10.94 -34.07 19.04
CA ASP A 178 10.61 -35.05 20.08
C ASP A 178 10.26 -34.46 21.49
N LEU A 179 10.23 -33.13 21.68
CA LEU A 179 9.60 -32.49 22.86
C LEU A 179 8.08 -32.37 22.62
N GLU A 180 7.25 -33.37 22.92
CA GLU A 180 6.92 -33.79 24.28
C GLU A 180 6.46 -35.26 24.32
N GLN A 181 7.36 -36.18 24.70
CA GLN A 181 6.97 -37.44 25.34
C GLN A 181 7.37 -37.55 26.83
N GLU A 182 8.36 -36.81 27.36
CA GLU A 182 8.83 -37.13 28.73
C GLU A 182 9.19 -36.01 29.72
N ARG A 183 9.36 -34.71 29.38
CA ARG A 183 10.00 -33.78 30.35
C ARG A 183 9.32 -32.45 30.71
N VAL A 184 8.22 -32.01 30.09
CA VAL A 184 7.44 -30.83 30.55
C VAL A 184 6.08 -31.22 31.16
N PHE A 185 5.71 -32.50 31.14
CA PHE A 185 4.53 -32.99 31.87
C PHE A 185 4.74 -33.06 33.39
N ARG A 186 4.78 -31.91 34.08
CA ARG A 186 4.19 -31.85 35.42
C ARG A 186 2.68 -32.00 35.26
N ARG A 187 2.22 -33.26 35.13
CA ARG A 187 0.81 -33.64 35.23
C ARG A 187 0.30 -33.16 36.59
N ARG A 188 -0.60 -32.16 36.58
CA ARG A 188 -1.61 -32.08 37.65
C ARG A 188 -2.30 -33.45 37.71
N LEU A 189 -2.37 -34.04 38.90
CA LEU A 189 -3.15 -35.27 39.13
C LEU A 189 -4.54 -35.11 38.51
N LYS A 190 -4.82 -35.86 37.44
CA LYS A 190 -6.16 -35.93 36.87
C LYS A 190 -7.05 -36.67 37.87
N ARG A 191 -7.87 -35.93 38.62
CA ARG A 191 -9.11 -36.49 39.19
C ARG A 191 -9.97 -36.99 38.03
N LYS A 192 -10.48 -38.22 38.12
CA LYS A 192 -11.40 -38.76 37.11
C LYS A 192 -12.59 -37.80 36.98
N ALA A 193 -12.77 -37.24 35.78
CA ALA A 193 -13.90 -36.37 35.48
C ALA A 193 -15.20 -37.19 35.52
N THR A 194 -16.16 -36.72 36.31
CA THR A 194 -17.53 -37.23 36.40
C THR A 194 -18.25 -37.13 35.04
N GLU A 195 -19.24 -38.00 34.80
CA GLU A 195 -20.00 -38.10 33.54
C GLU A 195 -20.62 -36.74 33.10
N GLU A 196 -21.07 -35.94 34.07
CA GLU A 196 -21.57 -34.57 33.85
C GLU A 196 -20.50 -33.62 33.32
N SER A 197 -19.26 -33.74 33.81
CA SER A 197 -18.15 -32.91 33.33
C SER A 197 -17.82 -33.20 31.87
N ARG A 198 -17.96 -34.47 31.42
CA ARG A 198 -17.76 -34.85 30.02
C ARG A 198 -18.86 -34.33 29.11
N ARG A 199 -20.12 -34.38 29.55
CA ARG A 199 -21.25 -33.81 28.80
C ARG A 199 -21.10 -32.29 28.64
N LYS A 200 -20.76 -31.59 29.72
CA LYS A 200 -20.52 -30.14 29.68
C LYS A 200 -19.36 -29.75 28.76
N GLN A 201 -18.26 -30.51 28.78
CA GLN A 201 -17.14 -30.30 27.86
C GLN A 201 -17.54 -30.50 26.38
N LYS A 202 -18.41 -31.45 26.09
CA LYS A 202 -18.92 -31.70 24.74
C LYS A 202 -19.82 -30.54 24.27
N GLU A 203 -20.72 -30.07 25.12
CA GLU A 203 -21.56 -28.89 24.82
C GLU A 203 -20.73 -27.62 24.64
N ASP A 204 -19.73 -27.40 25.49
CA ASP A 204 -18.80 -26.27 25.37
C ASP A 204 -18.02 -26.33 24.04
N PHE A 205 -17.61 -27.53 23.62
CA PHE A 205 -16.91 -27.75 22.36
C PHE A 205 -17.81 -27.49 21.14
N GLU A 206 -19.04 -28.01 21.14
CA GLU A 206 -20.02 -27.79 20.07
C GLU A 206 -20.37 -26.30 19.98
N THR A 207 -20.56 -25.63 21.12
CA THR A 207 -20.81 -24.18 21.18
C THR A 207 -19.61 -23.38 20.66
N ALA A 208 -18.38 -23.80 20.97
CA ALA A 208 -17.17 -23.16 20.45
C ALA A 208 -17.04 -23.31 18.92
N LEU A 209 -17.43 -24.46 18.37
CA LEU A 209 -17.49 -24.71 16.93
C LEU A 209 -18.47 -23.77 16.23
N VAL A 210 -19.69 -23.66 16.74
CA VAL A 210 -20.71 -22.73 16.21
C VAL A 210 -20.22 -21.29 16.24
N ARG A 211 -19.63 -20.86 17.36
CA ARG A 211 -19.04 -19.51 17.49
C ARG A 211 -17.90 -19.28 16.49
N LYS A 212 -17.06 -20.28 16.24
CA LYS A 212 -15.98 -20.20 15.24
C LYS A 212 -16.52 -20.03 13.82
N GLN A 213 -17.62 -20.70 13.51
CA GLN A 213 -18.28 -20.63 12.20
C GLN A 213 -18.94 -19.27 11.99
N GLN A 214 -19.67 -18.76 13.00
CA GLN A 214 -20.23 -17.40 12.98
C GLN A 214 -19.16 -16.30 12.86
N ARG A 215 -17.98 -16.49 13.47
CA ARG A 215 -16.86 -15.55 13.28
C ARG A 215 -16.36 -15.53 11.83
N LYS A 216 -16.23 -16.70 11.20
CA LYS A 216 -15.85 -16.78 9.77
C LYS A 216 -16.86 -16.07 8.88
N GLU A 217 -18.16 -16.27 9.12
CA GLU A 217 -19.22 -15.60 8.35
C GLU A 217 -19.19 -14.08 8.52
N ARG A 218 -18.99 -13.59 9.76
CA ARG A 218 -18.82 -12.15 10.03
C ARG A 218 -17.59 -11.57 9.35
N ASP A 219 -16.46 -12.28 9.36
CA ASP A 219 -15.24 -11.83 8.69
C ASP A 219 -15.42 -11.77 7.17
N ILE A 220 -16.10 -12.76 6.58
CA ILE A 220 -16.45 -12.76 5.15
C ILE A 220 -17.38 -11.57 4.84
N ALA A 221 -18.41 -11.35 5.65
CA ALA A 221 -19.34 -10.23 5.46
C ALA A 221 -18.65 -8.86 5.60
N MET A 222 -17.76 -8.70 6.59
CA MET A 222 -16.97 -7.47 6.75
C MET A 222 -16.03 -7.22 5.57
N ARG A 223 -15.35 -8.27 5.06
CA ARG A 223 -14.50 -8.15 3.87
C ARG A 223 -15.31 -7.77 2.63
N ALA A 224 -16.46 -8.41 2.42
CA ALA A 224 -17.36 -8.09 1.31
C ALA A 224 -17.87 -6.63 1.40
N LYS A 225 -18.29 -6.19 2.59
CA LYS A 225 -18.70 -4.80 2.83
C LYS A 225 -17.55 -3.82 2.52
N HIS A 226 -16.35 -4.08 3.03
CA HIS A 226 -15.20 -3.22 2.79
C HIS A 226 -14.78 -3.17 1.31
N GLN A 227 -14.91 -4.28 0.59
CA GLN A 227 -14.71 -4.33 -0.86
C GLN A 227 -15.77 -3.52 -1.61
N SER A 228 -17.04 -3.62 -1.22
CA SER A 228 -18.12 -2.82 -1.82
C SER A 228 -17.90 -1.31 -1.62
N GLU A 229 -17.53 -0.87 -0.41
CA GLU A 229 -17.23 0.53 -0.12
C GLU A 229 -16.03 1.06 -0.93
N LYS A 230 -15.03 0.20 -1.18
CA LYS A 230 -13.90 0.55 -2.05
C LYS A 230 -14.34 0.70 -3.50
N LEU A 231 -15.16 -0.22 -4.00
CA LEU A 231 -15.70 -0.15 -5.36
C LEU A 231 -16.55 1.11 -5.54
N ASP A 232 -17.42 1.43 -4.59
CA ASP A 232 -18.25 2.64 -4.62
C ASP A 232 -17.40 3.91 -4.68
N LYS A 233 -16.32 3.98 -3.89
CA LYS A 233 -15.38 5.12 -3.95
C LYS A 233 -14.69 5.24 -5.30
N ILE A 234 -14.30 4.13 -5.91
CA ILE A 234 -13.71 4.13 -7.26
C ILE A 234 -14.75 4.60 -8.28
N ASN A 235 -15.98 4.09 -8.21
CA ASN A 235 -17.06 4.47 -9.12
C ASN A 235 -17.41 5.95 -9.00
N GLN A 236 -17.52 6.48 -7.78
CA GLN A 236 -17.74 7.91 -7.54
C GLN A 236 -16.62 8.77 -8.12
N ARG A 237 -15.35 8.35 -8.00
CA ARG A 237 -14.22 9.06 -8.61
C ARG A 237 -14.29 9.03 -10.13
N PHE A 238 -14.66 7.89 -10.70
CA PHE A 238 -14.83 7.73 -12.13
C PHE A 238 -15.94 8.64 -12.68
N ILE A 239 -17.11 8.65 -12.05
CA ILE A 239 -18.24 9.53 -12.41
C ILE A 239 -17.82 11.00 -12.34
N LYS A 240 -17.20 11.43 -11.24
CA LYS A 240 -16.70 12.82 -11.12
C LYS A 240 -15.68 13.19 -12.20
N SER A 241 -14.79 12.25 -12.54
CA SER A 241 -13.81 12.45 -13.62
C SER A 241 -14.51 12.60 -14.97
N GLN A 242 -15.54 11.80 -15.25
CA GLN A 242 -16.35 11.95 -16.46
C GLN A 242 -17.09 13.29 -16.50
N GLU A 243 -17.74 13.72 -15.41
CA GLU A 243 -18.41 15.02 -15.32
C GLU A 243 -17.43 16.19 -15.57
N LEU A 244 -16.22 16.12 -15.02
CA LEU A 244 -15.16 17.08 -15.29
C LEU A 244 -14.72 17.04 -16.76
N GLY A 245 -14.63 15.86 -17.36
CA GLY A 245 -14.36 15.67 -18.78
C GLY A 245 -15.42 16.35 -19.65
N TYR A 246 -16.70 16.08 -19.39
CA TYR A 246 -17.83 16.68 -20.12
C TYR A 246 -17.88 18.19 -19.96
N SER A 247 -17.64 18.73 -18.76
CA SER A 247 -17.62 20.19 -18.56
C SER A 247 -16.49 20.88 -19.34
N ARG A 248 -15.31 20.25 -19.44
CA ARG A 248 -14.21 20.73 -20.30
C ARG A 248 -14.59 20.70 -21.77
N LEU A 249 -15.20 19.61 -22.24
CA LEU A 249 -15.65 19.51 -23.64
C LEU A 249 -16.72 20.56 -23.97
N ASN A 250 -17.69 20.78 -23.07
CA ASN A 250 -18.69 21.83 -23.23
C ASN A 250 -18.05 23.22 -23.30
N LYS A 251 -17.03 23.49 -22.49
CA LYS A 251 -16.29 24.75 -22.53
C LYS A 251 -15.56 24.96 -23.86
N ILE A 252 -14.93 23.91 -24.39
CA ILE A 252 -14.30 23.94 -25.72
C ILE A 252 -15.36 24.18 -26.80
N GLN A 253 -16.51 23.50 -26.71
CA GLN A 253 -17.60 23.69 -27.66
C GLN A 253 -18.15 25.12 -27.64
N THR A 254 -18.24 25.76 -26.47
CA THR A 254 -18.63 27.17 -26.38
C THR A 254 -17.60 28.09 -27.02
N TRP A 255 -16.30 27.85 -26.78
CA TRP A 255 -15.22 28.62 -27.40
C TRP A 255 -15.22 28.49 -28.92
N MET A 256 -15.39 27.28 -29.45
CA MET A 256 -15.50 27.06 -30.89
C MET A 256 -16.70 27.81 -31.49
N LYS A 257 -17.85 27.84 -30.80
CA LYS A 257 -19.03 28.60 -31.27
C LYS A 257 -18.77 30.11 -31.26
N GLU A 258 -18.06 30.62 -30.26
CA GLU A 258 -17.68 32.03 -30.18
C GLU A 258 -16.70 32.41 -31.28
N GLU A 259 -15.68 31.58 -31.52
CA GLU A 259 -14.72 31.75 -32.60
C GLU A 259 -15.40 31.69 -33.97
N GLN A 260 -16.34 30.77 -34.16
CA GLN A 260 -17.14 30.70 -35.38
C GLN A 260 -17.98 31.96 -35.59
N ARG A 261 -18.59 32.51 -34.52
CA ARG A 261 -19.32 33.78 -34.59
C ARG A 261 -18.40 34.95 -34.92
N LEU A 262 -17.20 35.00 -34.34
CA LEU A 262 -16.18 36.00 -34.64
C LEU A 262 -15.76 35.92 -36.11
N TYR A 263 -15.47 34.72 -36.60
CA TYR A 263 -15.17 34.49 -38.01
C TYR A 263 -16.29 34.99 -38.93
N HIS A 264 -17.55 34.66 -38.61
CA HIS A 264 -18.69 35.15 -39.41
C HIS A 264 -18.87 36.67 -39.35
N ARG A 265 -18.61 37.31 -38.20
CA ARG A 265 -18.63 38.78 -38.07
C ARG A 265 -17.51 39.43 -38.88
N GLN A 266 -16.27 38.99 -38.71
CA GLN A 266 -15.12 39.48 -39.47
C GLN A 266 -15.34 39.30 -40.97
N ARG A 267 -15.88 38.14 -41.38
CA ARG A 267 -16.24 37.89 -42.78
C ARG A 267 -17.34 38.85 -43.26
N ALA A 268 -18.35 39.13 -42.44
CA ALA A 268 -19.41 40.07 -42.78
C ALA A 268 -18.90 41.52 -42.85
N GLU A 269 -18.00 41.93 -41.96
CA GLU A 269 -17.31 43.23 -41.98
C GLU A 269 -16.47 43.37 -43.24
N ILE A 270 -15.62 42.38 -43.57
CA ILE A 270 -14.82 42.38 -44.81
C ILE A 270 -15.73 42.41 -46.06
N LEU A 271 -16.86 41.72 -46.02
CA LEU A 271 -17.82 41.77 -47.12
C LEU A 271 -18.56 43.12 -47.19
N GLN A 272 -18.89 43.76 -46.06
CA GLN A 272 -19.49 45.10 -46.04
C GLN A 272 -18.50 46.19 -46.47
N ASP A 273 -17.23 46.10 -46.04
CA ASP A 273 -16.14 46.97 -46.48
C ASP A 273 -15.73 46.68 -47.94
N GLY A 274 -15.88 45.44 -48.39
CA GLY A 274 -15.66 45.01 -49.77
C GLY A 274 -16.80 45.36 -50.73
N PHE A 275 -17.95 45.79 -50.20
CA PHE A 275 -19.03 46.44 -50.94
C PHE A 275 -19.06 47.93 -50.58
N ALA A 276 -17.93 48.61 -50.73
CA ALA A 276 -17.98 50.00 -51.17
C ALA A 276 -18.79 50.03 -52.47
N TYR A 277 -20.07 50.36 -52.37
CA TYR A 277 -20.87 50.76 -53.52
C TYR A 277 -20.03 51.77 -54.31
N PRO A 278 -19.73 51.51 -55.59
CA PRO A 278 -18.95 52.47 -56.36
C PRO A 278 -19.71 53.78 -56.37
N THR A 279 -19.18 54.75 -55.64
CA THR A 279 -19.54 56.16 -55.73
C THR A 279 -19.54 56.52 -57.21
N GLY A 280 -20.62 57.13 -57.68
CA GLY A 280 -21.06 57.16 -59.09
C GLY A 280 -20.08 57.65 -60.17
N ASN A 281 -18.84 58.00 -59.82
CA ASN A 281 -17.79 58.40 -60.75
C ASN A 281 -17.07 57.23 -61.45
N GLU A 282 -17.04 56.03 -60.87
CA GLU A 282 -16.33 54.89 -61.48
C GLU A 282 -17.08 54.28 -62.68
N LYS A 283 -18.42 54.34 -62.67
CA LYS A 283 -19.24 53.97 -63.84
C LYS A 283 -19.03 54.95 -65.00
N LEU A 284 -18.81 56.23 -64.70
CA LEU A 284 -18.47 57.23 -65.71
C LEU A 284 -17.10 56.94 -66.31
N LEU A 285 -16.08 56.65 -65.49
CA LEU A 285 -14.74 56.29 -65.98
C LEU A 285 -14.74 55.04 -66.87
N THR A 286 -15.44 53.97 -66.46
CA THR A 286 -15.54 52.75 -67.28
C THR A 286 -16.29 52.98 -68.60
N ILE A 287 -17.39 53.75 -68.59
CA ILE A 287 -18.10 54.13 -69.83
C ILE A 287 -17.23 55.03 -70.72
N THR A 288 -16.47 55.95 -70.13
CA THR A 288 -15.61 56.88 -70.88
C THR A 288 -14.44 56.14 -71.53
N VAL A 289 -13.81 55.20 -70.83
CA VAL A 289 -12.75 54.34 -71.38
C VAL A 289 -13.30 53.44 -72.49
N LEU A 290 -14.52 52.90 -72.35
CA LEU A 290 -15.17 52.12 -73.40
C LEU A 290 -15.48 52.99 -74.64
N ALA A 291 -15.98 54.22 -74.42
CA ALA A 291 -16.32 55.15 -75.50
C ALA A 291 -15.09 55.65 -76.26
N ILE A 292 -13.95 55.87 -75.58
CA ILE A 292 -12.69 56.30 -76.21
C ILE A 292 -11.99 55.15 -76.93
N SER A 293 -12.09 53.93 -76.41
CA SER A 293 -11.47 52.75 -77.03
C SER A 293 -12.28 52.18 -78.20
N SER A 294 -13.61 52.39 -78.23
CA SER A 294 -14.49 51.88 -79.29
C SER A 294 -14.09 52.28 -80.73
N PRO A 295 -13.73 53.55 -81.03
CA PRO A 295 -13.26 53.94 -82.36
C PRO A 295 -11.95 53.26 -82.77
N LEU A 296 -11.06 52.97 -81.81
CA LEU A 296 -9.76 52.32 -82.06
C LEU A 296 -9.93 50.85 -82.44
N TRP A 297 -10.90 50.16 -81.85
CA TRP A 297 -11.24 48.79 -82.26
C TRP A 297 -11.81 48.73 -83.68
N LEU A 298 -12.63 49.71 -84.05
CA LEU A 298 -13.19 49.79 -85.40
C LEU A 298 -12.10 50.05 -86.44
N THR A 299 -11.12 50.93 -86.16
CA THR A 299 -10.00 51.17 -87.10
C THR A 299 -9.11 49.95 -87.24
N ILE A 300 -8.83 49.22 -86.15
CA ILE A 300 -8.05 47.97 -86.19
C ILE A 300 -8.79 46.90 -87.01
N ILE A 301 -10.09 46.73 -86.84
CA ILE A 301 -10.90 45.78 -87.64
C ILE A 301 -10.91 46.16 -89.13
N LEU A 302 -10.98 47.46 -89.44
CA LEU A 302 -10.98 47.96 -90.82
C LEU A 302 -9.62 47.71 -91.50
N ILE A 303 -8.52 48.00 -90.79
CA ILE A 303 -7.16 47.69 -91.25
C ILE A 303 -6.98 46.18 -91.43
N PHE A 304 -7.46 45.37 -90.47
CA PHE A 304 -7.38 43.91 -90.57
C PHE A 304 -8.14 43.36 -91.77
N ASN A 305 -9.34 43.87 -92.05
CA ASN A 305 -10.13 43.50 -93.23
C ASN A 305 -9.47 43.94 -94.54
N ILE A 306 -8.87 45.13 -94.60
CA ILE A 306 -8.11 45.58 -95.78
C ILE A 306 -6.89 44.67 -95.99
N CYS A 307 -6.13 44.37 -94.92
CA CYS A 307 -4.99 43.46 -94.98
C CYS A 307 -5.40 42.05 -95.43
N GLN A 308 -6.51 41.50 -94.93
CA GLN A 308 -7.02 40.20 -95.41
C GLN A 308 -7.43 40.24 -96.88
N LYS A 309 -8.09 41.32 -97.32
CA LYS A 309 -8.53 41.47 -98.71
C LYS A 309 -7.35 41.62 -99.68
N ILE A 310 -6.30 42.33 -99.28
CA ILE A 310 -5.03 42.42 -100.01
C ILE A 310 -4.33 41.05 -100.03
N ARG A 311 -4.28 40.33 -98.90
CA ARG A 311 -3.68 38.99 -98.82
C ARG A 311 -4.42 37.96 -99.68
N GLY A 312 -5.74 38.09 -99.84
CA GLY A 312 -6.53 37.28 -100.76
C GLY A 312 -6.29 37.61 -102.24
N TYR A 313 -6.00 38.87 -102.58
CA TYR A 313 -5.68 39.29 -103.95
C TYR A 313 -4.30 38.79 -104.42
N TYR A 314 -3.33 38.69 -103.51
CA TYR A 314 -1.99 38.15 -103.78
C TYR A 314 -1.89 36.62 -103.74
N HIS A 315 -2.98 35.90 -103.46
CA HIS A 315 -3.00 34.44 -103.49
C HIS A 315 -3.60 33.86 -104.78
N HIS A 316 -4.06 34.71 -105.70
CA HIS A 316 -4.66 34.35 -107.00
C HIS A 316 -3.93 34.96 -108.22
N LEU A 317 -2.72 35.48 -108.01
CA LEU A 317 -1.69 35.74 -109.02
C LEU A 317 -0.49 34.86 -108.69
#